data_AF-A0A851AML1-F1
#
_entry.id   AF-A0A851AML1-F1
#
_cell.length_a   1.000
_cell.length_b   1.000
_cell.length_c   1.000
_cell.angle_alpha   90.00
_cell.angle_beta   90.00
_cell.angle_gamma   90.00
#
_symmetry.space_group_name_H-M   'P 1'
#
loop_
_entity.id
_entity.type
_entity.pdbx_description
1 polymer ?
#
loop_
_entity_poly.entity_id
_entity_poly.type
_entity_poly.pdbx_seq_one_letter_code
_entity_poly.pdbx_strand_id
1 'polypeptide(L)'
;LPTCAHPTPLCLAGLEYNLVWLPMASCDFSLHAYTCDDVPFDYELTHFSLRDEDTKLKIPLLHRALAMSKRLLLLYASPWTSPTWMKTSESFVGKCTLKGQAGDKYHKTWANYFVRFLDECAKHNLTFWAVTAENEPSAGLINNYPFQCLGFTAEQQWDFITRDLGPALANSSHQHVQLIILD
;
A
#
# COMPACT_ATOMS: atom_id res chain seq x y z
N LEU A 1 -39.96 40.80 -1.62
CA LEU A 1 -39.97 39.39 -2.10
C LEU A 1 -40.48 39.42 -3.54
N PRO A 2 -39.83 38.72 -4.49
CA PRO A 2 -39.22 37.38 -4.35
C PRO A 2 -37.67 37.46 -4.36
N THR A 3 -36.91 36.89 -3.42
CA THR A 3 -36.51 35.47 -3.23
C THR A 3 -36.28 34.69 -4.51
N CYS A 4 -35.10 34.85 -5.10
CA CYS A 4 -34.45 33.73 -5.80
C CYS A 4 -33.86 32.79 -4.75
N ALA A 5 -34.68 31.81 -4.36
CA ALA A 5 -34.26 30.66 -3.59
C ALA A 5 -33.90 29.53 -4.55
N HIS A 6 -32.66 29.50 -5.04
CA HIS A 6 -32.04 28.28 -5.58
C HIS A 6 -30.52 28.39 -5.40
N PRO A 7 -29.87 27.50 -4.63
CA PRO A 7 -28.43 27.39 -4.70
C PRO A 7 -28.09 26.88 -6.10
N THR A 8 -27.47 27.72 -6.91
CA THR A 8 -26.83 27.33 -8.16
C THR A 8 -26.05 26.02 -7.91
N PRO A 9 -26.23 24.97 -8.72
CA PRO A 9 -25.43 23.77 -8.57
C PRO A 9 -23.98 24.22 -8.73
N LEU A 10 -23.21 24.04 -7.66
CA LEU A 10 -21.81 24.39 -7.56
C LEU A 10 -21.10 23.69 -8.71
N CYS A 11 -20.88 24.43 -9.81
CA CYS A 11 -20.35 23.92 -11.07
C CYS A 11 -19.16 23.00 -10.76
N LEU A 12 -19.28 21.71 -11.08
CA LEU A 12 -18.19 20.75 -10.95
C LEU A 12 -17.19 21.12 -12.04
N ALA A 13 -16.13 21.84 -11.68
CA ALA A 13 -15.16 22.35 -12.66
C ALA A 13 -14.19 21.26 -13.19
N GLY A 14 -14.48 19.97 -12.94
CA GLY A 14 -13.66 18.84 -13.33
C GLY A 14 -14.44 17.52 -13.30
N LEU A 15 -13.72 16.40 -13.50
CA LEU A 15 -14.30 15.05 -13.59
C LEU A 15 -14.60 14.40 -12.24
N GLU A 16 -14.16 15.01 -11.13
CA GLU A 16 -14.46 14.57 -9.76
C GLU A 16 -14.15 13.09 -9.51
N TYR A 17 -12.93 12.69 -9.88
CA TYR A 17 -12.39 11.37 -9.54
C TYR A 17 -12.46 11.16 -8.02
N ASN A 18 -12.94 9.99 -7.63
CA ASN A 18 -13.25 9.65 -6.25
C ASN A 18 -12.48 8.40 -5.74
N LEU A 19 -11.48 7.96 -6.49
CA LEU A 19 -10.59 6.87 -6.11
C LEU A 19 -9.15 7.27 -6.44
N VAL A 20 -8.24 7.11 -5.48
CA VAL A 20 -6.81 7.32 -5.68
C VAL A 20 -6.07 6.07 -5.22
N TRP A 21 -5.22 5.58 -6.11
CA TRP A 21 -4.25 4.55 -5.80
C TRP A 21 -2.96 5.14 -5.26
N LEU A 22 -2.38 4.50 -4.25
CA LEU A 22 -1.12 4.91 -3.66
C LEU A 22 -0.15 3.74 -3.55
N PRO A 23 1.02 3.80 -4.21
CA PRO A 23 2.07 2.82 -3.96
C PRO A 23 2.53 2.82 -2.51
N MET A 24 2.69 1.64 -1.92
CA MET A 24 3.38 1.49 -0.64
C MET A 24 4.89 1.46 -0.93
N ALA A 25 5.57 2.57 -0.66
CA ALA A 25 6.96 2.85 -1.06
C ALA A 25 7.14 2.96 -2.60
N SER A 26 8.25 2.43 -3.14
CA SER A 26 8.65 2.61 -4.53
C SER A 26 8.01 1.63 -5.51
N CYS A 27 7.88 2.08 -6.76
CA CYS A 27 7.49 1.30 -7.94
C CYS A 27 8.37 1.68 -9.14
N ASP A 28 8.05 1.17 -10.33
CA ASP A 28 8.70 1.50 -11.60
C ASP A 28 8.58 3.01 -11.97
N PHE A 29 7.52 3.69 -11.54
CA PHE A 29 7.36 5.14 -11.66
C PHE A 29 8.07 5.96 -10.56
N SER A 30 8.98 5.34 -9.79
CA SER A 30 9.82 6.01 -8.80
C SER A 30 11.22 6.30 -9.37
N LEU A 31 11.87 7.34 -8.85
CA LEU A 31 13.23 7.72 -9.29
C LEU A 31 14.32 6.75 -8.81
N HIS A 32 14.04 5.98 -7.77
CA HIS A 32 14.91 4.93 -7.24
C HIS A 32 14.08 3.88 -6.47
N ALA A 33 14.68 2.72 -6.23
CA ALA A 33 14.07 1.65 -5.44
C ALA A 33 14.32 1.86 -3.94
N TYR A 34 13.26 1.79 -3.14
CA TYR A 34 13.27 1.87 -1.69
C TYR A 34 12.04 1.16 -1.09
N THR A 35 12.12 0.80 0.19
CA THR A 35 10.96 0.44 1.02
C THR A 35 10.85 1.38 2.22
N CYS A 36 9.83 1.20 3.06
CA CYS A 36 9.73 1.93 4.33
C CYS A 36 10.61 1.29 5.43
N ASP A 37 11.22 0.12 5.21
CA ASP A 37 11.99 -0.60 6.23
C ASP A 37 13.20 -1.37 5.64
N ASP A 38 14.15 -0.61 5.10
CA ASP A 38 15.34 -1.18 4.45
C ASP A 38 16.46 -1.63 5.42
N VAL A 39 16.27 -1.48 6.74
CA VAL A 39 17.25 -1.95 7.73
C VAL A 39 17.17 -3.48 7.83
N PRO A 40 18.26 -4.23 7.55
CA PRO A 40 18.20 -5.67 7.51
C PRO A 40 17.77 -6.32 8.83
N PHE A 41 16.87 -7.31 8.72
CA PHE A 41 16.40 -8.14 9.83
C PHE A 41 15.63 -7.39 10.93
N ASP A 42 15.02 -6.26 10.61
CA ASP A 42 14.16 -5.50 11.51
C ASP A 42 12.76 -6.13 11.62
N TYR A 43 12.68 -7.32 12.21
CA TYR A 43 11.42 -8.07 12.33
C TYR A 43 10.33 -7.32 13.14
N GLU A 44 10.74 -6.39 13.99
CA GLU A 44 9.89 -5.57 14.85
C GLU A 44 9.51 -4.22 14.21
N LEU A 45 10.00 -3.93 12.99
CA LEU A 45 9.71 -2.71 12.24
C LEU A 45 10.05 -1.42 13.01
N THR A 46 11.14 -1.45 13.77
CA THR A 46 11.58 -0.33 14.62
C THR A 46 12.13 0.85 13.82
N HIS A 47 12.65 0.60 12.62
CA HIS A 47 13.19 1.58 11.67
C HIS A 47 12.20 1.92 10.56
N PHE A 48 10.98 1.36 10.62
CA PHE A 48 9.94 1.68 9.66
C PHE A 48 9.69 3.20 9.63
N SER A 49 9.79 3.79 8.45
CA SER A 49 9.51 5.20 8.23
C SER A 49 8.99 5.44 6.81
N LEU A 50 7.96 6.29 6.71
CA LEU A 50 7.58 6.88 5.42
C LEU A 50 8.75 7.70 4.89
N ARG A 51 8.99 7.66 3.58
CA ARG A 51 10.14 8.35 2.97
C ARG A 51 9.79 9.79 2.59
N ASP A 52 10.77 10.51 2.06
CA ASP A 52 10.60 11.88 1.60
C ASP A 52 9.58 11.95 0.44
N GLU A 53 9.53 10.93 -0.41
CA GLU A 53 8.52 10.75 -1.45
C GLU A 53 7.10 10.73 -0.89
N ASP A 54 6.90 10.08 0.25
CA ASP A 54 5.60 10.06 0.93
C ASP A 54 5.30 11.41 1.57
N THR A 55 6.19 11.86 2.46
CA THR A 55 5.93 12.98 3.37
C THR A 55 6.02 14.35 2.70
N LYS A 56 6.85 14.51 1.65
CA LYS A 56 7.05 15.79 0.95
C LYS A 56 6.30 15.87 -0.38
N LEU A 57 5.93 14.74 -0.99
CA LEU A 57 5.26 14.74 -2.30
C LEU A 57 3.84 14.15 -2.23
N LYS A 58 3.71 12.85 -1.95
CA LYS A 58 2.43 12.12 -2.05
C LYS A 58 1.39 12.64 -1.06
N ILE A 59 1.74 12.73 0.22
CA ILE A 59 0.81 13.15 1.29
C ILE A 59 0.33 14.60 1.08
N PRO A 60 1.21 15.60 0.83
CA PRO A 60 0.75 16.96 0.53
C PRO A 60 -0.15 17.04 -0.72
N LEU A 61 0.13 16.24 -1.76
CA LEU A 61 -0.73 16.16 -2.95
C LEU A 61 -2.10 15.58 -2.63
N LEU A 62 -2.17 14.52 -1.84
CA LEU A 62 -3.42 13.89 -1.40
C LEU A 62 -4.27 14.85 -0.58
N HIS A 63 -3.69 15.62 0.35
CA HIS A 63 -4.44 16.63 1.10
C HIS A 63 -5.04 17.71 0.20
N ARG A 64 -4.30 18.15 -0.83
CA ARG A 64 -4.86 19.09 -1.82
C ARG A 64 -6.02 18.47 -2.59
N ALA A 65 -5.90 17.21 -3.01
CA ALA A 65 -6.98 16.50 -3.69
C ALA A 65 -8.22 16.35 -2.79
N LEU A 66 -8.03 15.96 -1.53
CA LEU A 66 -9.09 15.85 -0.52
C LEU A 66 -9.81 17.18 -0.28
N ALA A 67 -9.06 18.29 -0.18
CA ALA A 67 -9.64 19.62 0.04
C ALA A 67 -10.41 20.16 -1.18
N MET A 68 -10.10 19.69 -2.38
CA MET A 68 -10.78 20.09 -3.62
C MET A 68 -11.98 19.22 -3.96
N SER A 69 -11.99 17.96 -3.51
CA SER A 69 -13.04 17.00 -3.85
C SER A 69 -14.35 17.34 -3.16
N LYS A 70 -15.46 17.36 -3.92
CA LYS A 70 -16.81 17.47 -3.35
C LYS A 70 -17.42 16.11 -3.01
N ARG A 71 -16.80 15.02 -3.48
CA ARG A 71 -17.18 13.64 -3.21
C ARG A 71 -16.21 13.02 -2.21
N LEU A 72 -16.68 11.98 -1.51
CA LEU A 72 -15.78 11.15 -0.73
C LEU A 72 -14.69 10.58 -1.64
N LEU A 73 -13.44 10.93 -1.36
CA LEU A 73 -12.27 10.43 -2.09
C LEU A 73 -11.77 9.17 -1.36
N LEU A 74 -11.88 8.02 -2.02
CA LEU A 74 -11.41 6.75 -1.50
C LEU A 74 -9.93 6.57 -1.82
N LEU A 75 -9.15 6.12 -0.85
CA LEU A 75 -7.74 5.77 -1.06
C LEU A 75 -7.60 4.25 -1.03
N TYR A 76 -6.84 3.68 -1.95
CA TYR A 76 -6.35 2.32 -1.81
C TYR A 76 -4.85 2.23 -2.05
N ALA A 77 -4.20 1.27 -1.42
CA ALA A 77 -2.75 1.11 -1.51
C ALA A 77 -2.33 -0.31 -1.92
N SER A 78 -1.26 -0.41 -2.71
CA SER A 78 -0.66 -1.67 -3.12
C SER A 78 0.87 -1.60 -2.93
N PRO A 79 1.54 -2.61 -2.36
CA PRO A 79 2.98 -2.72 -2.43
C PRO A 79 3.42 -3.39 -3.73
N TRP A 80 4.60 -3.03 -4.23
CA TRP A 80 5.27 -3.74 -5.33
C TRP A 80 6.34 -4.71 -4.82
N THR A 81 6.84 -4.50 -3.61
CA THR A 81 7.95 -5.27 -3.07
C THR A 81 8.00 -5.13 -1.55
N SER A 82 8.38 -6.21 -0.88
CA SER A 82 8.84 -6.15 0.50
C SER A 82 10.30 -5.67 0.59
N PRO A 83 10.79 -5.33 1.81
CA PRO A 83 12.20 -5.12 2.05
C PRO A 83 13.05 -6.29 1.56
N THR A 84 14.17 -6.01 0.92
CA THR A 84 14.98 -7.03 0.24
C THR A 84 15.45 -8.14 1.18
N TRP A 85 15.72 -7.84 2.45
CA TRP A 85 16.14 -8.82 3.44
C TRP A 85 15.08 -9.89 3.73
N MET A 86 13.80 -9.64 3.43
CA MET A 86 12.70 -10.59 3.51
C MET A 86 12.56 -11.48 2.27
N LYS A 87 13.26 -11.17 1.17
CA LYS A 87 13.05 -11.80 -0.16
C LYS A 87 14.08 -12.88 -0.44
N THR A 88 13.67 -13.96 -1.11
CA THR A 88 14.57 -15.07 -1.47
C THR A 88 15.74 -14.66 -2.36
N SER A 89 15.60 -13.59 -3.15
CA SER A 89 16.64 -13.05 -4.03
C SER A 89 17.48 -11.93 -3.41
N GLU A 90 17.06 -11.36 -2.27
CA GLU A 90 17.64 -10.15 -1.69
C GLU A 90 17.72 -8.96 -2.68
N SER A 91 16.82 -8.93 -3.66
CA SER A 91 16.77 -7.95 -4.73
C SER A 91 15.36 -7.36 -4.88
N PHE A 92 15.29 -6.11 -5.31
CA PHE A 92 14.04 -5.46 -5.69
C PHE A 92 13.43 -6.09 -6.95
N VAL A 93 14.27 -6.51 -7.88
CA VAL A 93 13.88 -6.99 -9.22
C VAL A 93 14.12 -8.48 -9.38
N GLY A 94 13.53 -9.05 -10.43
CA GLY A 94 13.70 -10.46 -10.81
C GLY A 94 12.84 -11.43 -10.00
N LYS A 95 12.90 -12.71 -10.38
CA LYS A 95 12.11 -13.76 -9.76
C LYS A 95 12.42 -13.88 -8.26
N CYS A 96 11.43 -13.65 -7.41
CA CYS A 96 11.58 -13.69 -5.98
C CYS A 96 10.24 -13.86 -5.26
N THR A 97 10.28 -14.40 -4.06
CA THR A 97 9.15 -14.53 -3.14
C THR A 97 9.61 -14.12 -1.75
N LEU A 98 8.70 -14.05 -0.77
CA LEU A 98 9.10 -14.00 0.64
C LEU A 98 9.92 -15.25 1.00
N LYS A 99 10.87 -15.08 1.91
CA LYS A 99 11.59 -16.19 2.55
C LYS A 99 10.62 -16.98 3.43
N GLY A 100 10.85 -18.29 3.52
CA GLY A 100 10.10 -19.19 4.40
C GLY A 100 8.67 -19.43 3.93
N GLN A 101 7.70 -19.45 4.85
CA GLN A 101 6.32 -19.84 4.57
C GLN A 101 5.31 -19.10 5.47
N ALA A 102 4.08 -18.95 5.00
CA ALA A 102 3.02 -18.28 5.75
C ALA A 102 2.87 -18.80 7.19
N GLY A 103 2.68 -17.88 8.13
CA GLY A 103 2.69 -18.10 9.57
C GLY A 103 4.06 -17.94 10.24
N ASP A 104 5.14 -17.81 9.46
CA ASP A 104 6.49 -17.59 9.99
C ASP A 104 6.81 -16.11 10.27
N LYS A 105 8.05 -15.83 10.69
CA LYS A 105 8.48 -14.46 11.02
C LYS A 105 8.52 -13.54 9.80
N TYR A 106 8.85 -14.02 8.60
CA TYR A 106 8.94 -13.16 7.42
C TYR A 106 7.54 -12.72 6.96
N HIS A 107 6.60 -13.66 6.94
CA HIS A 107 5.22 -13.37 6.54
C HIS A 107 4.49 -12.54 7.59
N LYS A 108 4.71 -12.81 8.88
CA LYS A 108 4.19 -11.96 9.97
C LYS A 108 4.76 -10.55 9.93
N THR A 109 6.07 -10.39 9.73
CA THR A 109 6.64 -9.05 9.61
C THR A 109 6.10 -8.34 8.36
N TRP A 110 5.93 -9.04 7.24
CA TRP A 110 5.33 -8.45 6.04
C TRP A 110 3.87 -8.02 6.29
N ALA A 111 3.05 -8.85 6.95
CA ALA A 111 1.70 -8.46 7.35
C ALA A 111 1.69 -7.23 8.30
N ASN A 112 2.61 -7.19 9.26
CA ASN A 112 2.74 -6.05 10.17
C ASN A 112 3.24 -4.79 9.45
N TYR A 113 3.98 -4.92 8.34
CA TYR A 113 4.40 -3.80 7.51
C TYR A 113 3.19 -3.07 6.91
N PHE A 114 2.14 -3.79 6.50
CA PHE A 114 0.87 -3.17 6.07
C PHE A 114 0.22 -2.38 7.20
N VAL A 115 0.09 -3.00 8.38
CA VAL A 115 -0.49 -2.33 9.55
C VAL A 115 0.31 -1.07 9.89
N ARG A 116 1.65 -1.17 9.89
CA ARG A 116 2.52 -0.04 10.19
C ARG A 116 2.44 1.08 9.16
N PHE A 117 2.32 0.74 7.88
CA PHE A 117 2.07 1.73 6.83
C PHE A 117 0.76 2.50 7.08
N LEU A 118 -0.32 1.78 7.38
CA LEU A 118 -1.62 2.38 7.70
C LEU A 118 -1.54 3.25 8.96
N ASP A 119 -0.82 2.82 10.00
CA ASP A 119 -0.58 3.60 11.21
C ASP A 119 0.16 4.91 10.92
N GLU A 120 1.26 4.86 10.15
CA GLU A 120 2.02 6.06 9.81
C GLU A 120 1.19 7.01 8.93
N CYS A 121 0.46 6.51 7.95
CA CYS A 121 -0.44 7.34 7.15
C CYS A 121 -1.56 7.98 7.99
N ALA A 122 -2.11 7.26 8.96
CA ALA A 122 -3.14 7.78 9.85
C ALA A 122 -2.64 8.95 10.71
N LYS A 123 -1.35 8.99 11.10
CA LYS A 123 -0.74 10.16 11.76
C LYS A 123 -0.75 11.41 10.88
N HIS A 124 -0.82 11.24 9.57
CA HIS A 124 -1.00 12.32 8.59
C HIS A 124 -2.47 12.54 8.21
N ASN A 125 -3.44 12.01 8.97
CA ASN A 125 -4.87 12.11 8.67
C ASN A 125 -5.26 11.52 7.30
N LEU A 126 -4.55 10.47 6.85
CA LEU A 126 -4.94 9.71 5.67
C LEU A 126 -5.49 8.35 6.11
N THR A 127 -6.70 8.04 5.68
CA THR A 127 -7.36 6.76 5.91
C THR A 127 -7.60 6.05 4.58
N PHE A 128 -7.49 4.72 4.59
CA PHE A 128 -7.63 3.91 3.40
C PHE A 128 -8.96 3.19 3.38
N TRP A 129 -9.56 3.13 2.20
CA TRP A 129 -10.71 2.27 1.91
C TRP A 129 -10.27 0.82 1.75
N ALA A 130 -9.16 0.59 1.03
CA ALA A 130 -8.68 -0.74 0.75
C ALA A 130 -7.14 -0.82 0.68
N VAL A 131 -6.62 -2.04 0.78
CA VAL A 131 -5.27 -2.41 0.35
C VAL A 131 -5.38 -3.63 -0.57
N THR A 132 -4.43 -3.80 -1.49
CA THR A 132 -4.28 -5.06 -2.22
C THR A 132 -3.19 -5.91 -1.58
N ALA A 133 -3.27 -7.23 -1.73
CA ALA A 133 -2.32 -8.15 -1.09
C ALA A 133 -0.89 -8.02 -1.65
N GLU A 134 -0.75 -7.66 -2.92
CA GLU A 134 0.50 -7.41 -3.65
C GLU A 134 0.13 -6.88 -5.04
N ASN A 135 0.83 -5.90 -5.58
CA ASN A 135 0.67 -5.48 -6.98
C ASN A 135 1.25 -6.53 -7.92
N GLU A 136 0.48 -7.01 -8.89
CA GLU A 136 0.91 -7.97 -9.91
C GLU A 136 1.71 -9.17 -9.32
N PRO A 137 1.17 -9.98 -8.39
CA PRO A 137 1.92 -11.04 -7.70
C PRO A 137 2.55 -12.09 -8.64
N SER A 138 2.04 -12.20 -9.87
CA SER A 138 2.62 -13.08 -10.89
C SER A 138 3.95 -12.57 -11.46
N ALA A 139 4.21 -11.25 -11.39
CA ALA A 139 5.42 -10.61 -11.90
C ALA A 139 6.68 -11.13 -11.19
N GLY A 140 6.62 -11.27 -9.87
CA GLY A 140 7.73 -11.81 -9.08
C GLY A 140 8.01 -13.30 -9.32
N LEU A 141 7.20 -13.99 -10.13
CA LEU A 141 7.47 -15.36 -10.57
C LEU A 141 8.21 -15.43 -11.91
N ILE A 142 8.38 -14.29 -12.59
CA ILE A 142 9.03 -14.17 -13.90
C ILE A 142 10.54 -13.94 -13.72
N ASN A 143 11.34 -14.73 -14.43
CA ASN A 143 12.80 -14.53 -14.45
C ASN A 143 13.15 -13.17 -15.05
N ASN A 144 14.09 -12.44 -14.43
CA ASN A 144 14.57 -11.13 -14.89
C ASN A 144 13.47 -10.07 -15.07
N TYR A 145 12.39 -10.12 -14.29
CA TYR A 145 11.41 -9.03 -14.25
C TYR A 145 12.12 -7.70 -13.90
N PRO A 146 11.88 -6.59 -14.63
CA PRO A 146 12.84 -5.48 -14.69
C PRO A 146 12.71 -4.44 -13.56
N PHE A 147 11.66 -4.49 -12.74
CA PHE A 147 11.41 -3.54 -11.66
C PHE A 147 10.88 -4.23 -10.41
N GLN A 148 10.54 -3.44 -9.38
CA GLN A 148 10.06 -3.90 -8.08
C GLN A 148 8.93 -4.93 -8.25
N CYS A 149 9.10 -6.11 -7.69
CA CYS A 149 8.07 -7.14 -7.67
C CYS A 149 8.22 -8.05 -6.44
N LEU A 150 7.13 -8.65 -5.94
CA LEU A 150 7.16 -9.74 -4.98
C LEU A 150 6.24 -10.85 -5.45
N GLY A 151 6.79 -12.05 -5.63
CA GLY A 151 6.08 -13.17 -6.22
C GLY A 151 5.20 -13.91 -5.23
N PHE A 152 3.96 -14.20 -5.64
CA PHE A 152 3.09 -15.17 -4.98
C PHE A 152 2.40 -16.06 -6.03
N THR A 153 2.40 -17.37 -5.82
CA THR A 153 1.38 -18.23 -6.45
C THR A 153 0.01 -17.99 -5.81
N ALA A 154 -1.06 -18.47 -6.44
CA ALA A 154 -2.40 -18.36 -5.87
C ALA A 154 -2.49 -19.02 -4.47
N GLU A 155 -1.82 -20.15 -4.27
CA GLU A 155 -1.76 -20.86 -2.99
C GLU A 155 -0.94 -20.08 -1.96
N GLN A 156 0.19 -19.49 -2.35
CA GLN A 156 1.01 -18.67 -1.46
C GLN A 156 0.26 -17.40 -1.02
N GLN A 157 -0.44 -16.74 -1.96
CA GLN A 157 -1.26 -15.57 -1.63
C GLN A 157 -2.41 -15.96 -0.70
N TRP A 158 -3.08 -17.08 -0.95
CA TRP A 158 -4.11 -17.63 -0.06
C TRP A 158 -3.58 -17.89 1.36
N ASP A 159 -2.47 -18.60 1.49
CA ASP A 159 -1.88 -18.92 2.80
C ASP A 159 -1.42 -17.64 3.52
N PHE A 160 -0.78 -16.69 2.84
CA PHE A 160 -0.38 -15.41 3.42
C PHE A 160 -1.57 -14.61 3.94
N ILE A 161 -2.65 -14.52 3.14
CA ILE A 161 -3.86 -13.81 3.55
C ILE A 161 -4.51 -14.48 4.76
N THR A 162 -4.67 -15.80 4.72
CA THR A 162 -5.42 -16.52 5.76
C THR A 162 -4.66 -16.63 7.08
N ARG A 163 -3.32 -16.73 7.04
CA ARG A 163 -2.49 -16.95 8.24
C ARG A 163 -1.87 -15.69 8.81
N ASP A 164 -1.61 -14.68 7.97
CA ASP A 164 -0.82 -13.51 8.36
C ASP A 164 -1.56 -12.18 8.11
N LEU A 165 -1.78 -11.79 6.85
CA LEU A 165 -2.28 -10.45 6.51
C LEU A 165 -3.71 -10.20 7.01
N GLY A 166 -4.62 -11.15 6.79
CA GLY A 166 -6.00 -11.06 7.25
C GLY A 166 -6.09 -10.90 8.77
N PRO A 167 -5.49 -11.82 9.58
CA PRO A 167 -5.44 -11.69 11.03
C PRO A 167 -4.75 -10.40 11.51
N ALA A 168 -3.66 -9.97 10.87
CA ALA A 168 -2.97 -8.73 11.25
C ALA A 168 -3.86 -7.49 11.06
N LEU A 169 -4.54 -7.38 9.92
CA LEU A 169 -5.48 -6.29 9.66
C LEU A 169 -6.67 -6.34 10.62
N ALA A 170 -7.27 -7.52 10.83
CA ALA A 170 -8.43 -7.71 11.70
C ALA A 170 -8.15 -7.39 13.18
N ASN A 171 -6.91 -7.63 13.65
CA ASN A 171 -6.50 -7.34 15.02
C ASN A 171 -5.93 -5.92 15.21
N SER A 172 -5.87 -5.11 14.15
CA SER A 172 -5.37 -3.73 14.20
C SER A 172 -6.50 -2.70 14.34
N SER A 173 -6.16 -1.43 14.54
CA SER A 173 -7.12 -0.32 14.42
C SER A 173 -7.70 -0.13 13.01
N HIS A 174 -7.14 -0.82 12.01
CA HIS A 174 -7.51 -0.72 10.60
C HIS A 174 -8.38 -1.88 10.11
N GLN A 175 -9.04 -2.62 11.02
CA GLN A 175 -9.93 -3.75 10.69
C GLN A 175 -11.07 -3.44 9.70
N HIS A 176 -11.36 -2.17 9.44
CA HIS A 176 -12.38 -1.71 8.49
C HIS A 176 -11.85 -1.59 7.05
N VAL A 177 -10.53 -1.57 6.87
CA VAL A 177 -9.87 -1.50 5.56
C VAL A 177 -10.15 -2.78 4.79
N GLN A 178 -10.63 -2.65 3.56
CA GLN A 178 -10.91 -3.80 2.70
C GLN A 178 -9.60 -4.41 2.18
N LEU A 179 -9.56 -5.73 2.04
CA LEU A 179 -8.45 -6.44 1.42
C LEU A 179 -8.87 -6.96 0.04
N ILE A 180 -8.17 -6.51 -1.01
CA ILE A 180 -8.38 -6.93 -2.39
C ILE A 180 -7.29 -7.94 -2.76
N ILE A 181 -7.68 -9.06 -3.37
CA ILE A 181 -6.75 -10.13 -3.80
C ILE A 181 -6.40 -9.97 -5.27
N LEU A 182 -5.46 -10.80 -5.77
CA LEU A 182 -4.91 -10.72 -7.11
C LEU A 182 -4.10 -9.42 -7.31
N ASP A 183 -4.75 -8.34 -7.78
CA ASP A 183 -4.12 -7.10 -8.30
C ASP A 183 -3.01 -7.38 -9.34
#